data_AF-A0A564ZBS6-F1
#
_entry.id   AF-A0A564ZBS6-F1
#
_cell.length_a   1.000
_cell.length_b   1.000
_cell.length_c   1.000
_cell.angle_alpha   90.00
_cell.angle_beta   90.00
_cell.angle_gamma   90.00
#
_symmetry.space_group_name_H-M   'P 1'
#
loop_
_entity.id
_entity.type
_entity.pdbx_description
1 polymer ?
#
loop_
_entity_poly.entity_id
_entity_poly.type
_entity_poly.pdbx_seq_one_letter_code
_entity_poly.pdbx_strand_id
1 'polypeptide(L)'
;MEAYRTRGWSVPDPLAFEQCKDEKEVGSLGAIGQEGCRVVGKLEVNKVAGSFHIAPGKSFGEGHVHVHDLMAFAGKQFKLDHQIQRLSFGDTYPGQINPLDNSNMSEPSESPMISYFLKLVPTIYSDLLDTPLVTNQYSATWQIKSTPLTGGSDGIPGVFFNYQISPLLVKLTKERRSFLNFLTNTCAIVGGVYTVAGLLDAFVYRSSSILAKMK
;
A
#
# COMPACT_ATOMS: atom_id res chain seq x y z
N MET A 1 4.94 6.11 37.12
CA MET A 1 5.38 4.67 37.02
C MET A 1 6.86 4.36 36.67
N GLU A 2 7.75 5.32 36.37
CA GLU A 2 9.07 5.05 35.79
C GLU A 2 10.08 4.28 36.68
N ALA A 3 10.04 4.46 38.00
CA ALA A 3 10.93 3.78 38.94
C ALA A 3 10.68 2.26 39.02
N TYR A 4 9.42 1.82 38.91
CA TYR A 4 9.06 0.40 38.86
C TYR A 4 9.57 -0.25 37.57
N ARG A 5 9.46 0.48 36.45
CA ARG A 5 9.98 0.07 35.13
C ARG A 5 11.49 -0.15 35.15
N THR A 6 12.28 0.76 35.76
CA THR A 6 13.74 0.58 35.89
C THR A 6 14.17 -0.63 36.71
N ARG A 7 13.26 -1.16 37.55
CA ARG A 7 13.49 -2.36 38.37
C ARG A 7 12.89 -3.63 37.76
N GLY A 8 12.25 -3.54 36.58
CA GLY A 8 11.56 -4.66 35.96
C GLY A 8 10.36 -5.17 36.77
N TRP A 9 9.81 -4.34 37.67
CA TRP A 9 8.67 -4.70 38.49
C TRP A 9 7.36 -4.39 37.75
N SER A 10 6.48 -5.39 37.63
CA SER A 10 5.14 -5.20 37.09
C SER A 10 4.20 -4.66 38.16
N VAL A 11 3.39 -3.66 37.80
CA VAL A 11 2.32 -3.12 38.64
C VAL A 11 0.99 -3.47 37.99
N PRO A 12 0.28 -4.51 38.46
CA PRO A 12 -0.94 -5.00 37.81
C PRO A 12 -2.11 -4.01 37.87
N ASP A 13 -2.19 -3.22 38.93
CA ASP A 13 -3.21 -2.20 39.11
C ASP A 13 -2.58 -0.88 39.57
N PRO A 14 -2.36 0.09 38.65
CA PRO A 14 -1.86 1.41 39.00
C PRO A 14 -2.83 2.18 39.93
N LEU A 15 -4.14 1.89 39.88
CA LEU A 15 -5.16 2.56 40.70
C LEU A 15 -5.10 2.17 42.18
N ALA A 16 -4.46 1.04 42.50
CA ALA A 16 -4.23 0.62 43.88
C ALA A 16 -3.30 1.59 44.63
N PHE A 17 -2.54 2.42 43.91
CA PHE A 17 -1.60 3.38 44.50
C PHE A 17 -2.16 4.80 44.38
N GLU A 18 -2.41 5.45 45.53
CA GLU A 18 -2.85 6.84 45.62
C GLU A 18 -1.98 7.79 44.78
N GLN A 19 -0.66 7.56 44.77
CA GLN A 19 0.31 8.36 44.03
C GLN A 19 0.15 8.31 42.51
N CYS A 20 -0.53 7.28 41.98
CA CYS A 20 -0.73 7.08 40.56
C CYS A 20 -2.11 7.57 40.07
N LYS A 21 -3.05 7.86 40.97
CA LYS A 21 -4.43 8.24 40.61
C LYS A 21 -4.52 9.55 39.82
N ASP A 22 -3.62 10.49 40.11
CA ASP A 22 -3.54 11.79 39.43
C ASP A 22 -2.59 11.77 38.21
N GLU A 23 -1.89 10.65 37.95
CA GLU A 23 -1.10 10.51 36.72
C GLU A 23 -2.05 10.41 35.52
N LYS A 24 -1.94 11.35 34.55
CA LYS A 24 -2.72 11.39 33.29
C LYS A 24 -2.77 10.05 32.53
N GLU A 25 -1.83 9.14 32.80
CA GLU A 25 -1.80 7.79 32.24
C GLU A 25 -3.03 6.95 32.62
N VAL A 26 -3.59 7.13 33.83
CA VAL A 26 -4.72 6.33 34.32
C VAL A 26 -6.02 6.61 33.55
N GLY A 27 -6.30 7.88 33.21
CA GLY A 27 -7.45 8.26 32.38
C GLY A 27 -7.29 7.81 30.92
N SER A 28 -6.07 7.88 30.38
CA SER A 28 -5.74 7.37 29.05
C SER A 28 -5.90 5.85 28.96
N LEU A 29 -5.60 5.12 30.05
CA LEU A 29 -5.77 3.67 30.13
C LEU A 29 -7.24 3.22 30.07
N GLY A 30 -8.18 4.06 30.49
CA GLY A 30 -9.62 3.81 30.41
C GLY A 30 -10.22 3.99 29.02
N ALA A 31 -9.65 4.89 28.21
CA ALA A 31 -10.13 5.24 26.87
C ALA A 31 -9.64 4.27 25.77
N ILE A 32 -8.64 3.43 26.08
CA ILE A 32 -8.10 2.43 25.14
C ILE A 32 -9.21 1.51 24.63
N GLY A 33 -9.32 1.42 23.31
CA GLY A 33 -10.33 0.60 22.63
C GLY A 33 -11.69 1.28 22.44
N GLN A 34 -11.89 2.49 23.00
CA GLN A 34 -13.10 3.30 22.81
C GLN A 34 -12.86 4.54 21.93
N GLU A 35 -11.59 4.89 21.70
CA GLU A 35 -11.20 6.01 20.85
C GLU A 35 -10.57 5.57 19.52
N GLY A 36 -10.66 6.44 18.51
CA GLY A 36 -9.98 6.29 17.24
C GLY A 36 -8.88 7.34 17.08
N CYS A 37 -7.80 6.99 16.38
CA CYS A 37 -6.71 7.91 16.09
C CYS A 37 -6.49 8.06 14.58
N ARG A 38 -6.24 9.29 14.11
CA ARG A 38 -5.84 9.57 12.74
C ARG A 38 -4.34 9.87 12.70
N VAL A 39 -3.56 8.96 12.13
CA VAL A 39 -2.11 9.12 11.96
C VAL A 39 -1.82 9.61 10.55
N VAL A 40 -1.12 10.74 10.44
CA VAL A 40 -0.67 11.30 9.15
C VAL A 40 0.77 11.78 9.32
N GLY A 41 1.64 11.40 8.40
CA GLY A 41 3.04 11.82 8.45
C GLY A 41 3.83 11.33 7.25
N LYS A 42 5.12 11.67 7.25
CA LYS A 42 6.12 11.13 6.35
C LYS A 42 7.25 10.57 7.20
N LEU A 43 7.74 9.39 6.83
CA LEU A 43 8.85 8.74 7.51
C LEU A 43 10.00 8.58 6.51
N GLU A 44 11.16 9.11 6.87
CA GLU A 44 12.39 8.83 6.13
C GLU A 44 13.00 7.53 6.65
N VAL A 45 13.19 6.58 5.73
CA VAL A 45 13.73 5.27 6.05
C VAL A 45 14.93 4.96 5.17
N ASN A 46 15.84 4.15 5.70
CA ASN A 46 16.92 3.59 4.91
C ASN A 46 16.35 2.72 3.77
N LYS A 47 17.00 2.77 2.60
CA LYS A 47 16.65 1.96 1.41
C LYS A 47 17.14 0.51 1.55
N VAL A 48 16.72 -0.15 2.63
CA VAL A 48 16.98 -1.57 2.94
C VAL A 48 15.69 -2.21 3.42
N ALA A 49 15.66 -3.53 3.56
CA ALA A 49 14.52 -4.21 4.17
C ALA A 49 14.35 -3.73 5.63
N GLY A 50 13.11 -3.44 6.02
CA GLY A 50 12.80 -2.91 7.33
C GLY A 50 11.34 -3.10 7.70
N SER A 51 10.98 -2.63 8.89
CA SER A 51 9.62 -2.69 9.40
C SER A 51 9.33 -1.46 10.25
N PHE A 52 8.12 -0.93 10.12
CA PHE A 52 7.58 0.04 11.05
C PHE A 52 6.22 -0.46 11.54
N HIS A 53 5.86 -0.12 12.78
CA HIS A 53 4.65 -0.64 13.40
C HIS A 53 3.97 0.40 14.27
N ILE A 54 2.66 0.24 14.37
CA ILE A 54 1.77 1.03 15.22
C ILE A 54 1.19 0.02 16.22
N ALA A 55 1.65 0.13 17.47
CA ALA A 55 1.21 -0.72 18.56
C ALA A 55 0.93 0.15 19.79
N PRO A 56 0.03 -0.27 20.68
CA PRO A 56 -0.26 0.46 21.90
C PRO A 56 0.90 0.36 22.90
N GLY A 57 1.03 1.41 23.71
CA GLY A 57 2.04 1.52 24.75
C GLY A 57 3.13 2.52 24.43
N LYS A 58 3.91 2.86 25.46
CA LYS A 58 5.09 3.70 25.29
C LYS A 58 6.18 2.86 24.64
N SER A 59 6.63 3.30 23.46
CA SER A 59 7.80 2.73 22.82
C SER A 59 9.05 3.18 23.58
N PHE A 60 9.90 2.23 23.94
CA PHE A 60 11.23 2.50 24.49
C PHE A 60 12.29 1.78 23.65
N GLY A 61 13.43 2.42 23.45
CA GLY A 61 14.60 1.79 22.83
C GLY A 61 15.52 1.29 23.92
N GLU A 62 15.70 -0.03 24.02
CA GLU A 62 16.76 -0.62 24.84
C GLU A 62 17.80 -1.24 23.89
N GLY A 63 18.86 -0.48 23.60
CA GLY A 63 19.87 -0.86 22.60
C GLY A 63 19.35 -0.76 21.16
N HIS A 64 19.57 -1.82 20.35
CA HIS A 64 19.15 -1.90 18.94
C HIS A 64 17.73 -2.47 18.75
N VAL A 65 16.95 -2.65 19.82
CA VAL A 65 15.64 -3.30 19.78
C VAL A 65 14.57 -2.35 20.31
N HIS A 66 13.47 -2.22 19.58
CA HIS A 66 12.28 -1.50 20.02
C HIS A 66 11.41 -2.42 20.88
N VAL A 67 11.24 -2.07 22.15
CA VAL A 67 10.40 -2.80 23.11
C VAL A 67 9.20 -1.94 23.47
N HIS A 68 8.02 -2.55 23.51
CA HIS A 68 6.79 -1.89 23.98
C HIS A 68 6.50 -2.33 25.40
N ASP A 69 6.20 -1.36 26.26
CA ASP A 69 5.68 -1.64 27.60
C ASP A 69 4.18 -1.97 27.50
N LEU A 70 3.89 -3.27 27.41
CA LEU A 70 2.53 -3.82 27.37
C LEU A 70 1.95 -4.04 28.77
N MET A 71 2.70 -3.75 29.84
CA MET A 71 2.28 -4.07 31.21
C MET A 71 1.02 -3.29 31.60
N ALA A 72 0.84 -2.08 31.08
CA ALA A 72 -0.37 -1.28 31.30
C ALA A 72 -1.60 -1.81 30.53
N PHE A 73 -1.42 -2.76 29.60
CA PHE A 73 -2.47 -3.32 28.74
C PHE A 73 -2.80 -4.78 29.09
N ALA A 74 -2.11 -5.36 30.09
CA ALA A 74 -2.32 -6.73 30.52
C ALA A 74 -3.79 -6.95 30.95
N GLY A 75 -4.51 -7.79 30.21
CA GLY A 75 -5.90 -8.15 30.50
C GLY A 75 -6.97 -7.29 29.81
N LYS A 76 -6.62 -6.24 29.07
CA LYS A 76 -7.58 -5.48 28.25
C LYS A 76 -7.52 -5.91 26.79
N GLN A 77 -8.67 -6.30 26.25
CA GLN A 77 -8.85 -6.63 24.85
C GLN A 77 -9.33 -5.39 24.08
N PHE A 78 -8.73 -5.12 22.92
CA PHE A 78 -9.12 -4.03 22.04
C PHE A 78 -9.14 -4.49 20.58
N LYS A 79 -10.00 -3.84 19.79
CA LYS A 79 -10.08 -4.03 18.34
C LYS A 79 -9.04 -3.17 17.63
N LEU A 80 -8.51 -3.67 16.53
CA LEU A 80 -7.55 -2.96 15.66
C LEU A 80 -8.14 -2.72 14.26
N ASP A 81 -9.44 -2.44 14.23
CA ASP A 81 -10.12 -2.00 13.01
C ASP A 81 -9.50 -0.68 12.55
N HIS A 82 -9.11 -0.61 11.28
CA HIS A 82 -8.48 0.60 10.74
C HIS A 82 -8.74 0.77 9.25
N GLN A 83 -8.61 2.02 8.80
CA GLN A 83 -8.68 2.40 7.40
C GLN A 83 -7.36 3.02 6.97
N ILE A 84 -6.75 2.45 5.94
CA ILE A 84 -5.57 3.03 5.29
C ILE A 84 -6.08 3.95 4.19
N GLN A 85 -6.03 5.26 4.43
CA GLN A 85 -6.44 6.25 3.43
C GLN A 85 -5.41 6.35 2.30
N ARG A 86 -4.13 6.51 2.67
CA ARG A 86 -3.03 6.63 1.71
C ARG A 86 -1.75 6.07 2.27
N LEU A 87 -1.07 5.22 1.50
CA LEU A 87 0.27 4.74 1.76
C LEU A 87 1.09 4.73 0.46
N SER A 88 2.18 5.52 0.43
CA SER A 88 3.03 5.65 -0.76
C SER A 88 4.50 5.69 -0.39
N PHE A 89 5.35 5.13 -1.26
CA PHE A 89 6.81 5.08 -1.07
C PHE A 89 7.54 6.00 -2.06
N GLY A 90 7.77 7.24 -1.64
CA GLY A 90 8.30 8.30 -2.50
C GLY A 90 7.20 9.10 -3.20
N ASP A 91 7.58 9.82 -4.24
CA ASP A 91 6.67 10.70 -4.99
C ASP A 91 5.78 9.91 -5.95
N THR A 92 4.52 10.28 -6.09
CA THR A 92 3.59 9.56 -6.96
C THR A 92 3.59 10.11 -8.39
N TYR A 93 3.50 9.23 -9.39
CA TYR A 93 3.32 9.62 -10.80
C TYR A 93 1.86 9.46 -11.27
N PRO A 94 1.45 10.12 -12.38
CA PRO A 94 0.09 10.02 -12.91
C PRO A 94 -0.30 8.58 -13.27
N GLY A 95 -1.40 8.10 -12.72
CA GLY A 95 -1.89 6.73 -12.93
C GLY A 95 -1.25 5.68 -12.04
N GLN A 96 -0.41 6.06 -11.07
CA GLN A 96 0.07 5.14 -10.04
C GLN A 96 -1.09 4.69 -9.14
N ILE A 97 -1.24 3.38 -8.98
CA ILE A 97 -2.23 2.77 -8.09
C ILE A 97 -1.48 2.07 -6.96
N ASN A 98 -1.73 2.50 -5.72
CA ASN A 98 -1.16 1.86 -4.54
C ASN A 98 -2.17 0.85 -3.97
N PRO A 99 -1.79 -0.42 -3.72
CA PRO A 99 -2.73 -1.46 -3.32
C PRO A 99 -3.48 -1.23 -2.00
N LEU A 100 -2.93 -0.44 -1.08
CA LEU A 100 -3.54 -0.22 0.25
C LEU A 100 -4.27 1.12 0.35
N ASP A 101 -4.28 1.95 -0.69
CA ASP A 101 -5.02 3.22 -0.67
C ASP A 101 -6.53 2.96 -0.56
N ASN A 102 -7.18 3.68 0.36
CA ASN A 102 -8.59 3.53 0.73
C ASN A 102 -9.02 2.11 1.13
N SER A 103 -8.12 1.31 1.69
CA SER A 103 -8.44 -0.04 2.18
C SER A 103 -8.95 -0.02 3.61
N ASN A 104 -9.95 -0.85 3.90
CA ASN A 104 -10.50 -1.04 5.25
C ASN A 104 -10.10 -2.43 5.74
N MET A 105 -9.59 -2.51 6.97
CA MET A 105 -9.30 -3.75 7.67
C MET A 105 -10.16 -3.80 8.92
N SER A 106 -11.00 -4.82 9.02
CA SER A 106 -11.74 -5.11 10.24
C SER A 106 -11.62 -6.58 10.56
N GLU A 107 -11.25 -6.87 11.80
CA GLU A 107 -10.99 -8.22 12.29
C GLU A 107 -11.74 -8.41 13.62
N PRO A 108 -12.64 -9.40 13.72
CA PRO A 108 -13.40 -9.65 14.95
C PRO A 108 -12.56 -10.19 16.10
N SER A 109 -11.34 -10.68 15.82
CA SER A 109 -10.41 -11.15 16.86
C SER A 109 -10.03 -10.03 17.82
N GLU A 110 -10.01 -10.35 19.11
CA GLU A 110 -9.58 -9.43 20.16
C GLU A 110 -8.05 -9.33 20.20
N SER A 111 -7.50 -8.12 20.06
CA SER A 111 -6.05 -7.83 20.05
C SER A 111 -5.24 -8.62 19.00
N PRO A 112 -5.53 -8.47 17.69
CA PRO A 112 -4.79 -9.17 16.64
C PRO A 112 -3.43 -8.51 16.37
N MET A 113 -2.47 -9.31 15.92
CA MET A 113 -1.28 -8.83 15.24
C MET A 113 -1.55 -8.84 13.73
N ILE A 114 -1.72 -7.66 13.14
CA ILE A 114 -1.98 -7.48 11.71
C ILE A 114 -0.67 -7.08 11.04
N SER A 115 -0.15 -7.91 10.14
CA SER A 115 1.12 -7.67 9.47
C SER A 115 0.93 -7.54 7.96
N TYR A 116 1.22 -6.36 7.43
CA TYR A 116 1.32 -6.07 6.00
C TYR A 116 2.74 -6.35 5.51
N PHE A 117 2.85 -7.08 4.39
CA PHE A 117 4.10 -7.33 3.69
C PHE A 117 4.08 -6.57 2.38
N LEU A 118 4.96 -5.58 2.30
CA LEU A 118 5.06 -4.62 1.22
C LEU A 118 6.32 -4.94 0.41
N LYS A 119 6.15 -5.30 -0.85
CA LYS A 119 7.27 -5.53 -1.76
C LYS A 119 7.42 -4.33 -2.68
N LEU A 120 8.44 -3.51 -2.42
CA LEU A 120 8.71 -2.28 -3.13
C LEU A 120 9.47 -2.59 -4.42
N VAL A 121 9.03 -2.00 -5.53
CA VAL A 121 9.67 -2.10 -6.84
C VAL A 121 10.13 -0.71 -7.27
N PRO A 122 11.44 -0.46 -7.28
CA PRO A 122 12.01 0.77 -7.81
C PRO A 122 11.50 1.03 -9.23
N THR A 123 10.99 2.24 -9.46
CA THR A 123 10.34 2.62 -10.71
C THR A 123 10.89 3.97 -11.18
N ILE A 124 11.33 4.03 -12.44
CA ILE A 124 11.70 5.28 -13.10
C ILE A 124 10.58 5.65 -14.05
N TYR A 125 9.93 6.78 -13.79
CA TYR A 125 8.90 7.34 -14.65
C TYR A 125 9.50 8.46 -15.51
N SER A 126 9.43 8.31 -16.83
CA SER A 126 9.91 9.30 -17.80
C SER A 126 8.73 9.78 -18.67
N ASP A 127 8.31 11.03 -18.45
CA ASP A 127 7.40 11.72 -19.36
C ASP A 127 8.20 12.37 -20.52
N LEU A 128 7.50 12.90 -21.51
CA LEU A 128 8.06 13.39 -22.78
C LEU A 128 8.92 14.64 -22.65
N LEU A 129 8.72 15.43 -21.58
CA LEU A 129 9.43 16.69 -21.35
C LEU A 129 10.04 16.80 -19.94
N ASP A 130 9.64 15.94 -19.01
CA ASP A 130 10.06 16.05 -17.61
C ASP A 130 11.31 15.23 -17.31
N THR A 131 12.05 15.68 -16.30
CA THR A 131 13.15 14.91 -15.72
C THR A 131 12.63 13.55 -15.21
N PRO A 132 13.38 12.46 -15.42
CA PRO A 132 12.94 11.15 -14.98
C PRO A 132 12.72 11.13 -13.45
N LEU A 133 11.49 10.84 -13.04
CA LEU A 133 11.11 10.72 -11.63
C LEU A 133 11.50 9.33 -11.13
N VAL A 134 12.33 9.27 -10.09
CA VAL A 134 12.71 8.03 -9.41
C VAL A 134 11.78 7.83 -8.21
N THR A 135 10.93 6.82 -8.27
CA THR A 135 9.96 6.48 -7.23
C THR A 135 9.86 4.98 -7.00
N ASN A 136 8.90 4.52 -6.19
CA ASN A 136 8.63 3.11 -5.95
C ASN A 136 7.14 2.83 -6.15
N GLN A 137 6.88 1.68 -6.78
CA GLN A 137 5.60 1.00 -6.69
C GLN A 137 5.69 -0.06 -5.59
N TYR A 138 4.57 -0.59 -5.13
CA TYR A 138 4.60 -1.74 -4.23
C TYR A 138 3.42 -2.67 -4.45
N SER A 139 3.63 -3.95 -4.15
CA SER A 139 2.55 -4.91 -3.92
C SER A 139 2.37 -5.12 -2.43
N ALA A 140 1.14 -5.38 -1.99
CA ALA A 140 0.84 -5.66 -0.59
C ALA A 140 0.18 -7.03 -0.43
N THR A 141 0.60 -7.76 0.58
CA THR A 141 -0.15 -8.87 1.17
C THR A 141 -0.29 -8.62 2.67
N TRP A 142 -1.19 -9.32 3.34
CA TRP A 142 -1.39 -9.20 4.77
C TRP A 142 -1.59 -10.56 5.41
N GLN A 143 -1.23 -10.67 6.68
CA GLN A 143 -1.56 -11.80 7.53
C GLN A 143 -2.06 -11.28 8.87
N ILE A 144 -2.91 -12.07 9.50
CA ILE A 144 -3.49 -11.78 10.81
C ILE A 144 -3.10 -12.95 11.71
N LYS A 145 -2.50 -12.64 12.85
CA LYS A 145 -2.22 -13.61 13.90
C LYS A 145 -2.93 -13.18 15.16
N SER A 146 -3.79 -14.03 15.72
CA SER A 146 -4.39 -13.77 17.02
C SER A 146 -3.32 -13.98 18.09
N THR A 147 -3.00 -12.93 18.83
CA THR A 147 -2.01 -12.98 19.91
C THR A 147 -2.73 -12.73 21.23
N PRO A 148 -3.06 -13.78 22.01
CA PRO A 148 -3.53 -13.56 23.36
C PRO A 148 -2.45 -12.79 24.13
N LEU A 149 -2.85 -11.73 24.84
CA LEU A 149 -1.99 -10.84 25.65
C LEU A 149 -1.35 -11.54 26.87
N THR A 150 -1.20 -12.86 26.82
CA THR A 150 -0.67 -13.71 27.88
C THR A 150 0.84 -13.89 27.72
N GLY A 151 1.61 -12.79 27.75
CA GLY A 151 3.06 -12.74 28.06
C GLY A 151 4.04 -13.73 27.40
N GLY A 152 3.60 -14.50 26.40
CA GLY A 152 4.38 -15.53 25.72
C GLY A 152 5.02 -15.01 24.45
N SER A 153 5.91 -15.82 23.88
CA SER A 153 6.68 -15.61 22.65
C SER A 153 5.87 -15.33 21.37
N ASP A 154 4.57 -15.09 21.47
CA ASP A 154 3.64 -15.10 20.34
C ASP A 154 3.48 -13.77 19.60
N GLY A 155 4.13 -12.71 20.09
CA GLY A 155 4.13 -11.40 19.45
C GLY A 155 3.26 -10.39 20.20
N ILE A 156 3.25 -9.16 19.68
CA ILE A 156 2.59 -8.02 20.29
C ILE A 156 1.40 -7.63 19.39
N PRO A 157 0.20 -7.38 19.94
CA PRO A 157 -0.91 -6.87 19.15
C PRO A 157 -0.59 -5.50 18.57
N GLY A 158 -0.93 -5.28 17.30
CA GLY A 158 -0.60 -4.06 16.60
C GLY A 158 -0.65 -4.21 15.09
N VAL A 159 -0.43 -3.11 14.40
CA VAL A 159 -0.38 -3.04 12.93
C VAL A 159 1.07 -2.88 12.49
N PHE A 160 1.59 -3.86 11.77
CA PHE A 160 2.98 -3.93 11.33
C PHE A 160 3.06 -3.78 9.82
N PHE A 161 4.00 -2.96 9.34
CA PHE A 161 4.28 -2.73 7.93
C PHE A 161 5.71 -3.14 7.63
N ASN A 162 5.86 -4.38 7.17
CA ASN A 162 7.14 -4.94 6.78
C ASN A 162 7.38 -4.63 5.31
N TYR A 163 8.47 -3.94 5.00
CA TYR A 163 8.79 -3.54 3.63
C TYR A 163 10.12 -4.12 3.17
N GLN A 164 10.14 -4.63 1.94
CA GLN A 164 11.33 -5.18 1.30
C GLN A 164 11.46 -4.64 -0.11
N ILE A 165 12.68 -4.28 -0.50
CA ILE A 165 12.99 -3.80 -1.85
C ILE A 165 13.23 -4.99 -2.77
N SER A 166 12.53 -5.01 -3.90
CA SER A 166 12.68 -5.98 -4.98
C SER A 166 13.93 -5.66 -5.81
N PRO A 167 14.70 -6.67 -6.25
CA PRO A 167 15.88 -6.46 -7.11
C PRO A 167 15.53 -6.11 -8.57
N LEU A 168 14.28 -5.72 -8.85
CA LEU A 168 13.77 -5.43 -10.19
C LEU A 168 13.54 -3.92 -10.33
N LEU A 169 13.94 -3.36 -11.47
CA LEU A 169 13.70 -1.97 -11.83
C LEU A 169 12.66 -1.90 -12.96
N VAL A 170 11.61 -1.12 -12.76
CA VAL A 170 10.59 -0.86 -13.80
C VAL A 170 10.85 0.51 -14.41
N LYS A 171 10.99 0.59 -15.73
CA LYS A 171 11.10 1.85 -16.45
C LYS A 171 9.82 2.11 -17.24
N LEU A 172 9.06 3.12 -16.82
CA LEU A 172 7.87 3.58 -17.52
C LEU A 172 8.25 4.77 -18.38
N THR A 173 8.23 4.59 -19.70
CA THR A 173 8.53 5.66 -20.66
C THR A 173 7.28 5.95 -21.46
N LYS A 174 6.85 7.21 -21.47
CA LYS A 174 5.72 7.63 -22.30
C LYS A 174 6.23 7.96 -23.69
N GLU A 175 5.83 7.16 -24.67
CA GLU A 175 6.17 7.41 -26.06
C GLU A 175 5.02 8.07 -26.81
N ARG A 176 5.33 9.02 -27.69
CA ARG A 176 4.39 9.52 -28.69
C ARG A 176 4.60 8.74 -29.98
N ARG A 177 3.51 8.28 -30.58
CA ARG A 177 3.56 7.78 -31.97
C ARG A 177 3.98 8.92 -32.89
N SER A 178 4.85 8.62 -33.84
CA SER A 178 5.29 9.60 -34.84
C SER A 178 4.12 10.03 -35.73
N PHE A 179 4.17 11.26 -36.22
CA PHE A 179 3.20 11.75 -37.22
C PHE A 179 3.25 10.92 -38.51
N LEU A 180 4.42 10.36 -38.85
CA LEU A 180 4.55 9.45 -39.99
C LEU A 180 3.70 8.19 -39.84
N ASN A 181 3.59 7.63 -38.63
CA ASN A 181 2.69 6.49 -38.38
C ASN A 181 1.22 6.85 -38.58
N PHE A 182 0.82 8.11 -38.39
CA PHE A 182 -0.52 8.56 -38.73
C PHE A 182 -0.69 8.62 -40.25
N LEU A 183 0.25 9.27 -40.95
CA LEU A 183 0.18 9.45 -42.40
C LEU A 183 0.19 8.11 -43.16
N THR A 184 1.06 7.17 -42.77
CA THR A 184 1.12 5.84 -43.38
C THR A 184 -0.19 5.09 -43.18
N ASN A 185 -0.79 5.15 -41.98
CA ASN A 185 -2.11 4.56 -41.72
C ASN A 185 -3.22 5.22 -42.57
N THR A 186 -3.22 6.54 -42.73
CA THR A 186 -4.21 7.23 -43.57
C THR A 186 -4.06 6.84 -45.04
N CYS A 187 -2.85 6.83 -45.58
CA CYS A 187 -2.58 6.40 -46.95
C CYS A 187 -2.99 4.95 -47.19
N ALA A 188 -2.73 4.06 -46.21
CA ALA A 188 -3.14 2.66 -46.28
C ALA A 188 -4.66 2.50 -46.36
N ILE A 189 -5.42 3.28 -45.58
CA ILE A 189 -6.89 3.26 -45.61
C ILE A 189 -7.41 3.77 -46.97
N VAL A 190 -6.91 4.91 -47.45
CA VAL A 190 -7.35 5.48 -48.75
C VAL A 190 -7.01 4.55 -49.91
N GLY A 191 -5.78 4.01 -49.94
CA GLY A 191 -5.34 3.04 -50.94
C GLY A 191 -6.17 1.76 -50.89
N GLY A 192 -6.48 1.26 -49.70
CA GLY A 192 -7.36 0.11 -49.49
C GLY A 192 -8.75 0.32 -50.07
N VAL A 193 -9.39 1.45 -49.75
CA VAL A 193 -10.73 1.80 -50.28
C VAL A 193 -10.72 1.91 -51.80
N TYR A 194 -9.72 2.58 -52.38
CA TYR A 194 -9.60 2.73 -53.84
C TYR A 194 -9.45 1.36 -54.53
N THR A 195 -8.61 0.48 -53.97
CA THR A 195 -8.38 -0.86 -54.53
C THR A 195 -9.65 -1.71 -54.46
N VAL A 196 -10.37 -1.70 -53.34
CA VAL A 196 -11.63 -2.43 -53.17
C VAL A 196 -12.72 -1.91 -54.11
N ALA A 197 -12.86 -0.60 -54.25
CA ALA A 197 -13.83 0.01 -55.16
C ALA A 197 -13.56 -0.37 -56.62
N GLY A 198 -12.29 -0.32 -57.05
CA GLY A 198 -11.91 -0.73 -58.42
C GLY A 198 -12.16 -2.21 -58.70
N LEU A 199 -11.97 -3.08 -57.70
CA LEU A 199 -12.22 -4.51 -57.82
C LEU A 199 -13.72 -4.82 -57.93
N LEU A 200 -14.54 -4.10 -57.17
CA LEU A 200 -16.00 -4.19 -57.24
C LEU A 200 -16.54 -3.71 -58.59
N ASP A 201 -16.07 -2.56 -59.07
CA ASP A 201 -16.49 -2.03 -60.37
C ASP A 201 -16.13 -2.97 -61.52
N ALA A 202 -14.88 -3.47 -61.53
CA ALA A 202 -14.44 -4.46 -62.52
C ALA A 202 -15.25 -5.76 -62.47
N PHE A 203 -15.62 -6.21 -61.27
CA PHE A 203 -16.48 -7.38 -61.09
C PHE A 203 -17.87 -7.14 -61.67
N VAL A 204 -18.54 -6.04 -61.29
CA VAL A 204 -19.89 -5.69 -61.77
C VAL A 204 -19.91 -5.51 -63.29
N TYR A 205 -18.92 -4.83 -63.86
CA TYR A 205 -18.82 -4.61 -65.30
C TYR A 205 -18.61 -5.93 -66.07
N ARG A 206 -17.75 -6.82 -65.57
CA ARG A 206 -17.55 -8.14 -66.20
C ARG A 206 -18.79 -9.02 -66.09
N SER A 207 -19.46 -9.03 -64.94
CA SER A 207 -20.71 -9.77 -64.76
C SER A 207 -21.82 -9.27 -65.69
N SER A 208 -22.01 -7.95 -65.81
CA SER A 208 -23.04 -7.37 -66.68
C SER A 208 -22.76 -7.60 -68.17
N SER A 209 -21.50 -7.48 -68.60
CA SER A 209 -21.10 -7.71 -70.00
C SER A 209 -21.17 -9.19 -70.41
N ILE A 210 -20.90 -10.13 -69.50
CA ILE A 210 -21.13 -11.56 -69.74
C ILE A 210 -22.63 -11.86 -69.87
N LEU A 211 -23.45 -11.35 -68.95
CA LEU A 211 -24.91 -11.50 -69.00
C LEU A 211 -25.50 -10.92 -70.29
N ALA A 212 -24.99 -9.77 -70.76
CA ALA A 212 -25.40 -9.16 -72.01
C ALA A 212 -25.00 -9.98 -73.25
N LYS A 213 -23.91 -10.76 -73.18
CA LYS A 213 -23.46 -11.67 -74.25
C LYS A 213 -24.16 -13.03 -74.26
N MET A 214 -24.79 -13.42 -73.15
CA MET A 214 -25.56 -14.67 -73.03
C MET A 214 -27.02 -14.55 -73.49
N LYS A 215 -27.46 -13.33 -73.83
CA LYS A 215 -28.77 -13.04 -74.43
C LYS A 215 -28.64 -12.89 -75.93
#